data_AF-A0A9C6XA67-F1
#
_entry.id   AF-A0A9C6XA67-F1
#
_cell.length_a   1.000
_cell.length_b   1.000
_cell.length_c   1.000
_cell.angle_alpha   90.00
_cell.angle_beta   90.00
_cell.angle_gamma   90.00
#
_symmetry.space_group_name_H-M   'P 1'
#
loop_
_entity.id
_entity.type
_entity.pdbx_description
1 polymer ?
#
loop_
_entity_poly.entity_id
_entity_poly.type
_entity_poly.pdbx_seq_one_letter_code
_entity_poly.pdbx_strand_id
1 'polypeptide(L)'
;MYKVTVALLATLAVAAALHIPNVRTGATDNVHISGQDVAQRQKVVLQLLRNVGQKNMYPELVALAQNWNPMQIADRYANQYVVKNFVNMWQQGTLPRGEIFHVYNDSQLKEVVALFDLFYFAKDFETFIKTAAWARDNVNESQFAYAFSVAVVHRDDCAGLVLPPLYEVAPQLYLNSGDIMEFMSAKMQGQINYVKMTNWTGGEIINPEQLLGYFTEDVGVNAYHAYAHLYMPFWLNCEKYGITTCQMRGEAFYYYYQQILARYNLQRMANY
;
A
#
# COMPACT_ATOMS: atom_id res chain seq x y z
N MET A 1 -17.68 -40.60 23.01
CA MET A 1 -17.11 -39.53 23.86
C MET A 1 -15.81 -38.94 23.30
N TYR A 2 -14.85 -39.74 22.84
CA TYR A 2 -13.54 -39.25 22.34
C TYR A 2 -13.61 -38.25 21.16
N LYS A 3 -14.54 -38.45 20.21
CA LYS A 3 -14.70 -37.53 19.06
C LYS A 3 -15.25 -36.15 19.45
N VAL A 4 -16.06 -36.09 20.51
CA VAL A 4 -16.66 -34.85 21.01
C VAL A 4 -15.63 -34.05 21.81
N THR A 5 -14.78 -34.70 22.60
CA THR A 5 -13.67 -34.04 23.30
C THR A 5 -12.60 -33.53 22.35
N VAL A 6 -12.29 -34.23 21.26
CA VAL A 6 -11.36 -33.73 20.23
C VAL A 6 -11.94 -32.52 19.49
N ALA A 7 -13.25 -32.53 19.17
CA ALA A 7 -13.92 -31.37 18.57
C ALA A 7 -13.99 -30.16 19.52
N LEU A 8 -14.22 -30.39 20.82
CA LEU A 8 -14.20 -29.35 21.85
C LEU A 8 -12.79 -28.79 22.07
N LEU A 9 -11.76 -29.62 22.06
CA LEU A 9 -10.36 -29.16 22.16
C LEU A 9 -9.92 -28.42 20.90
N ALA A 10 -10.35 -28.83 19.71
CA ALA A 10 -10.09 -28.11 18.47
C ALA A 10 -10.79 -26.74 18.43
N THR A 11 -12.04 -26.65 18.91
CA THR A 11 -12.77 -25.37 19.00
C THR A 11 -12.22 -24.46 20.09
N LEU A 12 -11.76 -25.01 21.23
CA LEU A 12 -11.04 -24.26 22.26
C LEU A 12 -9.66 -23.77 21.80
N ALA A 13 -8.93 -24.56 21.00
CA ALA A 13 -7.65 -24.14 20.41
C ALA A 13 -7.83 -23.05 19.36
N VAL A 14 -8.91 -23.09 18.57
CA VAL A 14 -9.28 -22.01 17.63
C VAL A 14 -9.75 -20.76 18.40
N ALA A 15 -10.52 -20.90 19.47
CA ALA A 15 -10.94 -19.78 20.31
C ALA A 15 -9.77 -19.13 21.07
N ALA A 16 -8.79 -19.92 21.52
CA ALA A 16 -7.57 -19.41 22.15
C ALA A 16 -6.61 -18.74 21.13
N ALA A 17 -6.68 -19.12 19.86
CA ALA A 17 -5.96 -18.46 18.76
C ALA A 17 -6.65 -17.18 18.25
N LEU A 18 -7.92 -16.95 18.61
CA LEU A 18 -8.71 -15.77 18.21
C LEU A 18 -8.72 -14.65 19.26
N HIS A 19 -8.12 -14.86 20.43
CA HIS A 19 -7.80 -13.74 21.32
C HIS A 19 -6.45 -13.12 20.92
N ILE A 20 -6.40 -12.63 19.67
CA ILE A 20 -5.52 -11.52 19.35
C ILE A 20 -6.07 -10.39 20.23
N PRO A 21 -5.36 -9.89 21.26
CA PRO A 21 -5.82 -8.67 21.90
C PRO A 21 -6.03 -7.71 20.75
N ASN A 22 -7.25 -7.16 20.61
CA ASN A 22 -7.46 -6.01 19.73
C ASN A 22 -6.22 -5.15 19.90
N VAL A 23 -5.67 -4.64 18.80
CA VAL A 23 -4.80 -3.48 18.91
C VAL A 23 -5.70 -2.44 19.58
N ARG A 24 -5.69 -2.46 20.92
CA ARG A 24 -6.12 -1.39 21.77
C ARG A 24 -5.06 -0.36 21.45
N THR A 25 -5.26 0.35 20.33
CA THR A 25 -5.03 1.77 20.38
C THR A 25 -5.76 2.19 21.64
N GLY A 26 -4.97 2.70 22.59
CA GLY A 26 -5.48 3.07 23.91
C GLY A 26 -6.79 3.82 23.74
N ALA A 27 -7.64 3.72 24.76
CA ALA A 27 -8.87 4.50 24.90
C ALA A 27 -8.83 5.77 24.05
N THR A 28 -9.89 6.02 23.28
CA THR A 28 -10.17 7.14 22.37
C THR A 28 -9.85 8.53 22.95
N ASP A 29 -8.63 8.76 23.37
CA ASP A 29 -7.93 9.97 23.09
C ASP A 29 -7.68 9.82 21.61
N ASN A 30 -8.53 10.45 20.80
CA ASN A 30 -8.07 10.97 19.54
C ASN A 30 -6.80 11.73 19.89
N VAL A 31 -5.63 11.09 19.80
CA VAL A 31 -4.36 11.77 19.89
C VAL A 31 -4.37 12.59 18.62
N HIS A 32 -4.99 13.76 18.70
CA HIS A 32 -4.74 14.85 17.79
C HIS A 32 -3.26 15.13 17.96
N ILE A 33 -2.47 14.45 17.13
CA ILE A 33 -1.06 14.71 17.00
C ILE A 33 -1.02 16.20 16.65
N SER A 34 -0.49 17.02 17.56
CA SER A 34 -0.51 18.47 17.43
C SER A 34 0.91 18.97 17.23
N GLY A 35 1.06 19.99 16.39
CA GLY A 35 2.33 20.69 16.19
C GLY A 35 3.43 19.86 15.51
N GLN A 36 4.62 19.85 16.11
CA GLN A 36 5.87 19.40 15.47
C GLN A 36 5.93 17.88 15.20
N ASP A 37 5.18 17.05 15.94
CA ASP A 37 5.18 15.59 15.76
C ASP A 37 4.52 15.20 14.42
N VAL A 38 3.42 15.85 14.02
CA VAL A 38 2.78 15.60 12.71
C VAL A 38 3.76 15.86 11.57
N ALA A 39 4.46 17.00 11.60
CA ALA A 39 5.39 17.38 10.55
C ALA A 39 6.56 16.38 10.43
N GLN A 40 7.06 15.86 11.56
CA GLN A 40 8.11 14.85 11.57
C GLN A 40 7.62 13.51 11.00
N ARG A 41 6.45 13.03 11.43
CA ARG A 41 5.83 11.80 10.90
C ARG A 41 5.52 11.92 9.42
N GLN A 42 4.95 13.04 9.00
CA GLN A 42 4.65 13.36 7.61
C GLN A 42 5.93 13.33 6.76
N LYS A 43 7.01 13.98 7.24
CA LYS A 43 8.31 14.00 6.56
C LYS A 43 8.81 12.57 6.31
N VAL A 44 8.78 11.72 7.33
CA VAL A 44 9.27 10.34 7.22
C VAL A 44 8.45 9.51 6.23
N VAL A 45 7.11 9.63 6.27
CA VAL A 45 6.23 8.95 5.31
C VAL A 45 6.56 9.35 3.87
N LEU A 46 6.74 10.66 3.61
CA LEU A 46 7.12 11.16 2.29
C LEU A 46 8.52 10.69 1.86
N GLN A 47 9.48 10.66 2.78
CA GLN A 47 10.85 10.20 2.50
C GLN A 47 10.87 8.71 2.09
N LEU A 48 10.09 7.87 2.75
CA LEU A 48 10.01 6.42 2.45
C LEU A 48 9.40 6.13 1.07
N LEU A 49 8.47 6.98 0.62
CA LEU A 49 7.81 6.87 -0.70
C LEU A 49 8.55 7.59 -1.83
N ARG A 50 9.66 8.26 -1.53
CA ARG A 50 10.49 8.90 -2.57
C ARG A 50 11.35 7.86 -3.28
N ASN A 51 11.36 7.92 -4.61
CA ASN A 51 12.22 7.10 -5.48
C ASN A 51 12.18 5.59 -5.13
N VAL A 52 10.98 5.02 -4.95
CA VAL A 52 10.77 3.65 -4.44
C VAL A 52 11.56 2.56 -5.18
N GLY A 53 11.81 2.75 -6.48
CA GLY A 53 12.61 1.82 -7.29
C GLY A 53 14.08 1.68 -6.87
N GLN A 54 14.67 2.72 -6.27
CA GLN A 54 16.05 2.68 -5.77
C GLN A 54 16.08 2.28 -4.29
N LYS A 55 17.23 1.92 -3.73
CA LYS A 55 17.37 1.77 -2.27
C LYS A 55 17.22 3.12 -1.56
N ASN A 56 17.03 3.07 -0.25
CA ASN A 56 16.84 4.26 0.57
C ASN A 56 18.02 5.23 0.44
N MET A 57 17.71 6.48 0.15
CA MET A 57 18.69 7.55 -0.10
C MET A 57 18.93 8.44 1.12
N TYR A 58 18.12 8.29 2.17
CA TYR A 58 18.18 9.12 3.37
C TYR A 58 19.03 8.44 4.44
N PRO A 59 20.19 9.01 4.84
CA PRO A 59 21.11 8.38 5.79
C PRO A 59 20.45 7.96 7.11
N GLU A 60 19.51 8.77 7.61
CA GLU A 60 18.76 8.48 8.82
C GLU A 60 17.91 7.21 8.69
N LEU A 61 17.25 7.01 7.55
CA LEU A 61 16.40 5.84 7.32
C LEU A 61 17.25 4.60 7.00
N VAL A 62 18.38 4.76 6.31
CA VAL A 62 19.36 3.68 6.09
C VAL A 62 19.90 3.17 7.42
N ALA A 63 20.25 4.07 8.34
CA ALA A 63 20.71 3.71 9.68
C ALA A 63 19.62 2.99 10.49
N LEU A 64 18.35 3.42 10.37
CA LEU A 64 17.22 2.69 10.99
C LEU A 64 17.09 1.28 10.40
N ALA A 65 17.14 1.14 9.07
CA ALA A 65 17.02 -0.14 8.39
C ALA A 65 18.12 -1.13 8.78
N GLN A 66 19.37 -0.67 8.85
CA GLN A 66 20.53 -1.52 9.20
C GLN A 66 20.51 -1.99 10.64
N ASN A 67 19.97 -1.19 11.56
CA ASN A 67 19.89 -1.52 12.99
C ASN A 67 18.59 -2.25 13.35
N TRP A 68 17.74 -2.57 12.37
CA TRP A 68 16.46 -3.23 12.60
C TRP A 68 16.46 -4.64 12.01
N ASN A 69 16.33 -5.65 12.88
CA ASN A 69 16.27 -7.04 12.48
C ASN A 69 14.86 -7.60 12.77
N PRO A 70 14.00 -7.79 11.74
CA PRO A 70 12.66 -8.34 11.91
C PRO A 70 12.60 -9.69 12.65
N MET A 71 13.68 -10.47 12.62
CA MET A 71 13.73 -11.78 13.26
C MET A 71 13.77 -11.71 14.79
N GLN A 72 14.13 -10.56 15.38
CA GLN A 72 14.43 -10.42 16.82
C GLN A 72 13.49 -9.49 17.58
N ILE A 73 12.42 -9.01 16.93
CA ILE A 73 11.57 -7.92 17.43
C ILE A 73 10.12 -8.34 17.64
N ALA A 74 9.84 -9.65 17.76
CA ALA A 74 8.48 -10.16 17.87
C ALA A 74 7.67 -9.51 19.01
N ASP A 75 8.34 -9.16 20.11
CA ASP A 75 7.77 -8.45 21.27
C ASP A 75 7.32 -7.01 20.97
N ARG A 76 7.80 -6.39 19.88
CA ARG A 76 7.41 -5.05 19.42
C ARG A 76 6.10 -5.04 18.64
N TYR A 77 5.49 -6.19 18.40
CA TYR A 77 4.23 -6.32 17.66
C TYR A 77 3.12 -6.80 18.58
N ALA A 78 1.91 -6.28 18.37
CA ALA A 78 0.72 -6.70 19.09
C ALA A 78 0.41 -8.18 18.81
N ASN A 79 0.67 -8.63 17.59
CA ASN A 79 0.57 -10.03 17.19
C ASN A 79 1.95 -10.58 16.81
N GLN A 80 2.59 -11.34 17.70
CA GLN A 80 3.92 -11.90 17.45
C GLN A 80 3.96 -12.92 16.31
N TYR A 81 2.82 -13.54 15.97
CA TYR A 81 2.74 -14.52 14.89
C TYR A 81 3.02 -13.90 13.52
N VAL A 82 2.65 -12.62 13.32
CA VAL A 82 2.84 -11.95 12.03
C VAL A 82 4.31 -11.81 11.66
N VAL A 83 5.16 -11.59 12.66
CA VAL A 83 6.62 -11.53 12.50
C VAL A 83 7.15 -12.89 12.05
N LYS A 84 6.75 -13.96 12.75
CA LYS A 84 7.16 -15.33 12.41
C LYS A 84 6.70 -15.72 11.00
N ASN A 85 5.45 -15.43 10.67
CA ASN A 85 4.88 -15.72 9.36
C ASN A 85 5.63 -14.99 8.23
N PHE A 86 5.85 -13.69 8.39
CA PHE A 86 6.57 -12.89 7.41
C PHE A 86 8.03 -13.34 7.26
N VAL A 87 8.76 -13.54 8.36
CA VAL A 87 10.16 -13.98 8.33
C VAL A 87 10.30 -15.33 7.65
N ASN A 88 9.42 -16.30 7.96
CA ASN A 88 9.46 -17.62 7.34
C ASN A 88 9.24 -17.52 5.82
N MET A 89 8.28 -16.71 5.39
CA MET A 89 7.99 -16.48 3.98
C MET A 89 9.16 -15.78 3.27
N TRP A 90 9.72 -14.74 3.89
CA TRP A 90 10.87 -14.00 3.36
C TRP A 90 12.11 -14.89 3.21
N GLN A 91 12.40 -15.76 4.18
CA GLN A 91 13.52 -16.70 4.11
C GLN A 91 13.36 -17.79 3.04
N GLN A 92 12.13 -18.17 2.70
CA GLN A 92 11.84 -19.12 1.62
C GLN A 92 11.98 -18.50 0.22
N GLY A 93 12.07 -17.17 0.16
CA GLY A 93 12.12 -16.40 -1.08
C GLY A 93 10.77 -15.77 -1.39
N THR A 94 10.80 -14.45 -1.56
CA THR A 94 9.66 -13.64 -2.02
C THR A 94 9.98 -13.04 -3.38
N LEU A 95 9.02 -12.31 -3.97
CA LEU A 95 9.24 -11.58 -5.21
C LEU A 95 10.55 -10.74 -5.13
N PRO A 96 11.52 -10.96 -6.02
CA PRO A 96 12.75 -10.18 -6.05
C PRO A 96 12.49 -8.70 -6.35
N ARG A 97 13.44 -7.84 -5.97
CA ARG A 97 13.45 -6.44 -6.41
C ARG A 97 13.66 -6.35 -7.92
N GLY A 98 13.03 -5.37 -8.56
CA GLY A 98 13.03 -5.20 -10.01
C GLY A 98 11.97 -6.00 -10.75
N GLU A 99 11.35 -6.99 -10.11
CA GLU A 99 10.26 -7.78 -10.69
C GLU A 99 8.90 -7.06 -10.55
N ILE A 100 7.99 -7.35 -11.48
CA ILE A 100 6.67 -6.72 -11.51
C ILE A 100 5.76 -7.36 -10.46
N PHE A 101 5.25 -6.51 -9.56
CA PHE A 101 4.21 -6.87 -8.61
C PHE A 101 2.81 -6.67 -9.21
N HIS A 102 1.93 -7.61 -8.95
CA HIS A 102 0.52 -7.57 -9.30
C HIS A 102 -0.33 -8.16 -8.16
N VAL A 103 -1.22 -7.35 -7.60
CA VAL A 103 -2.02 -7.71 -6.41
C VAL A 103 -2.96 -8.91 -6.63
N TYR A 104 -3.29 -9.24 -7.88
CA TYR A 104 -4.13 -10.40 -8.22
C TYR A 104 -3.35 -11.70 -8.44
N ASN A 105 -2.02 -11.69 -8.31
CA ASN A 105 -1.25 -12.93 -8.26
C ASN A 105 -1.29 -13.50 -6.83
N ASP A 106 -1.75 -14.74 -6.67
CA ASP A 106 -1.98 -15.34 -5.35
C ASP A 106 -0.72 -15.42 -4.47
N SER A 107 0.46 -15.69 -5.05
CA SER A 107 1.71 -15.74 -4.28
C SER A 107 2.10 -14.35 -3.81
N GLN A 108 2.13 -13.40 -4.74
CA GLN A 108 2.50 -12.02 -4.45
C GLN A 108 1.50 -11.33 -3.50
N LEU A 109 0.22 -11.71 -3.57
CA LEU A 109 -0.82 -11.26 -2.64
C LEU A 109 -0.54 -11.77 -1.22
N LYS A 110 -0.17 -13.04 -1.04
CA LYS A 110 0.19 -13.57 0.28
C LYS A 110 1.39 -12.83 0.88
N GLU A 111 2.40 -12.56 0.06
CA GLU A 111 3.58 -11.79 0.43
C GLU A 111 3.23 -10.38 0.88
N VAL A 112 2.42 -9.67 0.10
CA VAL A 112 2.06 -8.28 0.41
C VAL A 112 1.14 -8.17 1.62
N VAL A 113 0.25 -9.15 1.84
CA VAL A 113 -0.60 -9.22 3.04
C VAL A 113 0.24 -9.51 4.29
N ALA A 114 1.24 -10.40 4.20
CA ALA A 114 2.16 -10.65 5.30
C ALA A 114 3.00 -9.41 5.64
N LEU A 115 3.43 -8.65 4.62
CA LEU A 115 4.12 -7.38 4.82
C LEU A 115 3.20 -6.32 5.45
N PHE A 116 1.96 -6.21 4.98
CA PHE A 116 0.95 -5.32 5.58
C PHE A 116 0.67 -5.69 7.04
N ASP A 117 0.53 -6.98 7.37
CA ASP A 117 0.35 -7.43 8.75
C ASP A 117 1.49 -6.96 9.65
N LEU A 118 2.74 -7.06 9.16
CA LEU A 118 3.90 -6.58 9.89
C LEU A 118 3.78 -5.07 10.17
N PHE A 119 3.41 -4.27 9.17
CA PHE A 119 3.20 -2.84 9.37
C PHE A 119 2.02 -2.51 10.28
N TYR A 120 0.89 -3.18 10.12
CA TYR A 120 -0.33 -2.89 10.85
C TYR A 120 -0.22 -3.24 12.34
N PHE A 121 0.35 -4.40 12.67
CA PHE A 121 0.44 -4.88 14.05
C PHE A 121 1.65 -4.35 14.82
N ALA A 122 2.46 -3.44 14.26
CA ALA A 122 3.49 -2.73 15.01
C ALA A 122 2.85 -1.89 16.13
N LYS A 123 3.33 -2.06 17.37
CA LYS A 123 2.70 -1.47 18.58
C LYS A 123 2.69 0.06 18.61
N ASP A 124 3.67 0.68 17.95
CA ASP A 124 3.87 2.12 17.94
C ASP A 124 4.43 2.58 16.58
N PHE A 125 4.33 3.89 16.33
CA PHE A 125 4.78 4.53 15.10
C PHE A 125 6.27 4.31 14.84
N GLU A 126 7.09 4.31 15.89
CA GLU A 126 8.54 4.11 15.79
C GLU A 126 8.86 2.70 15.25
N THR A 127 8.22 1.67 15.81
CA THR A 127 8.33 0.28 15.35
C THR A 127 7.84 0.16 13.91
N PHE A 128 6.72 0.80 13.57
CA PHE A 128 6.19 0.82 12.21
C PHE A 128 7.20 1.42 11.22
N ILE A 129 7.76 2.59 11.50
CA ILE A 129 8.73 3.25 10.62
C ILE A 129 10.04 2.48 10.51
N LYS A 130 10.58 1.93 11.60
CA LYS A 130 11.80 1.11 11.52
C LYS A 130 11.59 -0.14 10.67
N THR A 131 10.41 -0.76 10.81
CA THR A 131 9.99 -1.89 9.96
C THR A 131 9.87 -1.47 8.51
N ALA A 132 9.25 -0.32 8.24
CA ALA A 132 9.11 0.22 6.88
C ALA A 132 10.47 0.55 6.27
N ALA A 133 11.38 1.17 7.03
CA ALA A 133 12.74 1.47 6.58
C ALA A 133 13.51 0.20 6.24
N TRP A 134 13.39 -0.86 7.03
CA TRP A 134 13.97 -2.16 6.70
C TRP A 134 13.34 -2.77 5.44
N ALA A 135 12.01 -2.81 5.36
CA ALA A 135 11.29 -3.41 4.23
C ALA A 135 11.58 -2.67 2.91
N ARG A 136 11.78 -1.35 2.99
CA ARG A 136 12.11 -0.47 1.87
C ARG A 136 13.34 -0.92 1.08
N ASP A 137 14.31 -1.54 1.75
CA ASP A 137 15.57 -2.00 1.17
C ASP A 137 15.63 -3.51 0.91
N ASN A 138 14.77 -4.30 1.56
CA ASN A 138 14.83 -5.77 1.60
C ASN A 138 13.67 -6.50 0.89
N VAL A 139 12.60 -5.78 0.54
CA VAL A 139 11.44 -6.33 -0.18
C VAL A 139 11.34 -5.67 -1.57
N ASN A 140 10.59 -6.29 -2.49
CA ASN A 140 10.22 -5.70 -3.77
C ASN A 140 9.63 -4.29 -3.58
N GLU A 141 10.10 -3.34 -4.37
CA GLU A 141 9.76 -1.92 -4.27
C GLU A 141 8.26 -1.63 -4.41
N SER A 142 7.57 -2.37 -5.27
CA SER A 142 6.15 -2.18 -5.55
C SER A 142 5.30 -2.82 -4.46
N GLN A 143 5.67 -4.00 -3.97
CA GLN A 143 5.06 -4.60 -2.77
C GLN A 143 5.21 -3.70 -1.55
N PHE A 144 6.40 -3.13 -1.34
CA PHE A 144 6.65 -2.16 -0.27
C PHE A 144 5.74 -0.94 -0.41
N ALA A 145 5.77 -0.25 -1.56
CA ALA A 145 5.01 0.99 -1.76
C ALA A 145 3.51 0.76 -1.56
N TYR A 146 3.00 -0.37 -2.05
CA TYR A 146 1.61 -0.77 -1.86
C TYR A 146 1.29 -1.05 -0.38
N ALA A 147 1.98 -2.00 0.25
CA ALA A 147 1.70 -2.40 1.64
C ALA A 147 1.86 -1.24 2.62
N PHE A 148 2.88 -0.39 2.41
CA PHE A 148 3.13 0.79 3.22
C PHE A 148 2.00 1.83 3.04
N SER A 149 1.55 2.09 1.82
CA SER A 149 0.44 3.03 1.57
C SER A 149 -0.85 2.54 2.23
N VAL A 150 -1.17 1.25 2.13
CA VAL A 150 -2.33 0.67 2.81
C VAL A 150 -2.15 0.78 4.34
N ALA A 151 -0.97 0.49 4.89
CA ALA A 151 -0.71 0.65 6.32
C ALA A 151 -0.90 2.09 6.82
N VAL A 152 -0.43 3.10 6.07
CA VAL A 152 -0.61 4.52 6.43
C VAL A 152 -2.09 4.90 6.44
N VAL A 153 -2.90 4.37 5.52
CA VAL A 153 -4.35 4.64 5.47
C VAL A 153 -5.08 4.03 6.66
N HIS A 154 -4.69 2.84 7.11
CA HIS A 154 -5.48 2.06 8.07
C HIS A 154 -4.98 2.13 9.52
N ARG A 155 -3.76 2.62 9.77
CA ARG A 155 -3.24 2.77 11.13
C ARG A 155 -3.74 4.06 11.80
N ASP A 156 -4.28 3.93 13.02
CA ASP A 156 -4.77 5.08 13.80
C ASP A 156 -3.69 6.14 14.06
N ASP A 157 -2.44 5.72 14.30
CA ASP A 157 -1.32 6.64 14.58
C ASP A 157 -0.74 7.34 13.34
N CYS A 158 -1.29 7.01 12.16
CA CYS A 158 -1.06 7.67 10.88
C CYS A 158 -2.25 8.56 10.46
N ALA A 159 -3.32 8.63 11.27
CA ALA A 159 -4.49 9.44 10.95
C ALA A 159 -4.11 10.92 10.73
N GLY A 160 -4.56 11.47 9.60
CA GLY A 160 -4.25 12.85 9.19
C GLY A 160 -2.92 13.02 8.45
N LEU A 161 -2.10 11.96 8.31
CA LEU A 161 -0.95 11.98 7.40
C LEU A 161 -1.43 11.89 5.95
N VAL A 162 -0.74 12.62 5.08
CA VAL A 162 -1.08 12.72 3.66
C VAL A 162 -0.13 11.85 2.86
N LEU A 163 -0.68 10.94 2.06
CA LEU A 163 0.08 10.20 1.07
C LEU A 163 0.36 11.07 -0.17
N PRO A 164 1.55 10.97 -0.78
CA PRO A 164 1.80 11.62 -2.05
C PRO A 164 0.91 11.02 -3.15
N PRO A 165 0.68 11.76 -4.24
CA PRO A 165 0.01 11.22 -5.41
C PRO A 165 0.69 9.96 -5.95
N LEU A 166 -0.09 8.94 -6.31
CA LEU A 166 0.48 7.68 -6.79
C LEU A 166 1.25 7.81 -8.10
N TYR A 167 0.88 8.79 -8.94
CA TYR A 167 1.64 9.15 -10.15
C TYR A 167 2.99 9.83 -9.86
N GLU A 168 3.23 10.33 -8.64
CA GLU A 168 4.56 10.77 -8.19
C GLU A 168 5.39 9.61 -7.62
N VAL A 169 4.73 8.64 -6.97
CA VAL A 169 5.39 7.47 -6.38
C VAL A 169 5.82 6.46 -7.44
N ALA A 170 4.92 6.16 -8.38
CA ALA A 170 5.11 5.17 -9.43
C ALA A 170 4.75 5.76 -10.80
N PRO A 171 5.49 6.78 -11.29
CA PRO A 171 5.18 7.48 -12.55
C PRO A 171 5.14 6.55 -13.76
N GLN A 172 5.87 5.43 -13.73
CA GLN A 172 5.88 4.43 -14.80
C GLN A 172 4.53 3.76 -15.07
N LEU A 173 3.57 3.87 -14.14
CA LEU A 173 2.20 3.35 -14.33
C LEU A 173 1.26 4.37 -14.97
N TYR A 174 1.71 5.62 -15.15
CA TYR A 174 0.89 6.75 -15.58
C TYR A 174 1.43 7.46 -16.82
N LEU A 175 2.63 7.09 -17.28
CA LEU A 175 3.30 7.67 -18.43
C LEU A 175 3.44 6.64 -19.55
N ASN A 176 3.33 7.13 -20.78
CA ASN A 176 3.58 6.32 -21.96
C ASN A 176 5.06 5.95 -22.07
N SER A 177 5.34 4.77 -22.64
CA SER A 177 6.70 4.24 -22.74
C SER A 177 7.65 5.18 -23.50
N GLY A 178 7.17 5.85 -24.54
CA GLY A 178 7.95 6.85 -25.29
C GLY A 178 8.37 8.04 -24.42
N ASP A 179 7.47 8.53 -23.56
CA ASP A 179 7.78 9.61 -22.63
C ASP A 179 8.82 9.18 -21.60
N ILE A 180 8.67 7.98 -21.04
CA ILE A 180 9.62 7.38 -20.10
C ILE A 180 11.01 7.29 -20.73
N MET A 181 11.12 6.81 -21.98
CA MET A 181 12.39 6.72 -22.69
C MET A 181 13.07 8.08 -22.87
N GLU A 182 12.30 9.14 -23.14
CA GLU A 182 12.84 10.49 -23.25
C GLU A 182 13.32 11.03 -21.90
N PHE A 183 12.59 10.81 -20.81
CA PHE A 183 13.06 11.15 -19.46
C PHE A 183 14.36 10.41 -19.11
N MET A 184 14.47 9.13 -19.47
CA MET A 184 15.70 8.35 -19.28
C MET A 184 16.86 8.90 -20.12
N SER A 185 16.60 9.26 -21.38
CA SER A 185 17.60 9.88 -22.27
C SER A 185 18.10 11.22 -21.73
N ALA A 186 17.20 12.10 -21.29
CA ALA A 186 17.53 13.36 -20.66
C ALA A 186 18.41 13.17 -19.42
N LYS A 187 18.09 12.16 -18.60
CA LYS A 187 18.89 11.80 -17.42
C LYS A 187 20.30 11.34 -17.79
N MET A 188 20.45 10.51 -18.83
CA MET A 188 21.76 10.05 -19.32
C MET A 188 22.61 11.20 -19.89
N GLN A 189 21.97 12.24 -20.43
CA GLN A 189 22.62 13.46 -20.92
C GLN A 189 22.99 14.45 -19.79
N GLY A 190 22.71 14.10 -18.52
CA GLY A 190 23.03 14.94 -17.37
C GLY A 190 22.05 16.10 -17.12
N GLN A 191 20.87 16.09 -17.75
CA GLN A 191 19.85 17.10 -17.49
C GLN A 191 19.23 16.89 -16.11
N ILE A 192 19.19 17.96 -15.30
CA ILE A 192 18.68 17.93 -13.92
C ILE A 192 17.19 18.30 -13.86
N ASN A 193 16.80 19.31 -14.64
CA ASN A 193 15.41 19.75 -14.78
C ASN A 193 15.00 19.56 -16.24
N TYR A 194 14.11 18.60 -16.48
CA TYR A 194 13.58 18.32 -17.81
C TYR A 194 12.06 18.33 -17.75
N VAL A 195 11.44 19.11 -18.64
CA VAL A 195 9.99 19.26 -18.73
C VAL A 195 9.57 18.82 -20.12
N LYS A 196 8.60 17.91 -20.17
CA LYS A 196 8.02 17.40 -21.40
C LYS A 196 6.52 17.57 -21.36
N MET A 197 5.96 18.06 -22.47
CA MET A 197 4.52 17.94 -22.74
C MET A 197 4.25 16.53 -23.24
N THR A 198 3.38 15.81 -22.55
CA THR A 198 2.96 14.46 -22.92
C THR A 198 1.59 14.52 -23.58
N ASN A 199 1.31 13.54 -24.44
CA ASN A 199 0.00 13.34 -25.03
C ASN A 199 -0.57 12.02 -24.51
N TRP A 200 -1.90 11.95 -24.44
CA TRP A 200 -2.61 10.67 -24.32
C TRP A 200 -2.24 9.75 -25.49
N THR A 201 -2.49 8.47 -25.34
CA THR A 201 -2.28 7.50 -26.41
C THR A 201 -3.12 7.94 -27.62
N GLY A 202 -2.42 8.34 -28.68
CA GLY A 202 -3.00 8.99 -29.85
C GLY A 202 -2.47 8.41 -31.16
N GLY A 203 -3.12 8.78 -32.26
CA GLY A 203 -2.85 8.28 -33.60
C GLY A 203 -4.08 8.40 -34.48
N GLU A 204 -4.14 7.61 -35.54
CA GLU A 204 -5.38 7.44 -36.29
C GLU A 204 -6.45 6.83 -35.37
N ILE A 205 -7.64 7.45 -35.34
CA ILE A 205 -8.76 6.96 -34.55
C ILE A 205 -9.35 5.76 -35.29
N ILE A 206 -9.02 4.57 -34.81
CA ILE A 206 -9.50 3.28 -35.34
C ILE A 206 -10.73 2.83 -34.56
N ASN A 207 -10.83 3.19 -33.28
CA ASN A 207 -11.94 2.86 -32.39
C ASN A 207 -12.48 4.14 -31.70
N PRO A 208 -13.81 4.37 -31.68
CA PRO A 208 -14.43 5.48 -30.94
C PRO A 208 -13.98 5.62 -29.48
N GLU A 209 -13.61 4.52 -28.79
CA GLU A 209 -13.09 4.58 -27.42
C GLU A 209 -11.81 5.41 -27.28
N GLN A 210 -11.01 5.54 -28.35
CA GLN A 210 -9.79 6.36 -28.34
C GLN A 210 -10.09 7.85 -28.19
N LEU A 211 -11.30 8.31 -28.54
CA LEU A 211 -11.74 9.69 -28.29
C LEU A 211 -11.76 10.03 -26.80
N LEU A 212 -11.86 9.01 -25.94
CA LEU A 212 -11.95 9.17 -24.49
C LEU A 212 -10.59 9.09 -23.80
N GLY A 213 -9.47 9.03 -24.55
CA GLY A 213 -8.11 8.93 -24.00
C GLY A 213 -7.80 9.98 -22.94
N TYR A 214 -8.26 11.22 -23.13
CA TYR A 214 -8.11 12.31 -22.16
C TYR A 214 -8.78 12.05 -20.80
N PHE A 215 -9.76 11.14 -20.74
CA PHE A 215 -10.46 10.76 -19.52
C PHE A 215 -9.95 9.43 -18.98
N THR A 216 -9.74 8.43 -19.85
CA THR A 216 -9.32 7.09 -19.43
C THR A 216 -7.84 7.02 -19.05
N GLU A 217 -7.00 7.89 -19.59
CA GLU A 217 -5.57 8.00 -19.27
C GLU A 217 -5.27 9.18 -18.33
N ASP A 218 -6.30 9.90 -17.88
CA ASP A 218 -6.11 10.98 -16.90
C ASP A 218 -5.50 10.43 -15.60
N VAL A 219 -4.43 11.07 -15.16
CA VAL A 219 -3.67 10.63 -13.97
C VAL A 219 -4.51 10.75 -12.69
N GLY A 220 -5.44 11.72 -12.64
CA GLY A 220 -6.35 11.93 -11.53
C GLY A 220 -7.43 10.85 -11.45
N VAL A 221 -8.05 10.49 -12.57
CA VAL A 221 -9.06 9.41 -12.65
C VAL A 221 -8.43 8.06 -12.30
N ASN A 222 -7.24 7.76 -12.83
CA ASN A 222 -6.53 6.52 -12.52
C ASN A 222 -6.08 6.48 -11.05
N ALA A 223 -5.55 7.58 -10.51
CA ALA A 223 -5.19 7.67 -9.10
C ALA A 223 -6.41 7.54 -8.18
N TYR A 224 -7.56 8.14 -8.55
CA TYR A 224 -8.81 7.99 -7.83
C TYR A 224 -9.23 6.52 -7.69
N HIS A 225 -9.10 5.73 -8.77
CA HIS A 225 -9.38 4.30 -8.71
C HIS A 225 -8.41 3.54 -7.81
N ALA A 226 -7.12 3.86 -7.91
CA ALA A 226 -6.12 3.25 -7.03
C ALA A 226 -6.35 3.63 -5.55
N TYR A 227 -6.79 4.84 -5.23
CA TYR A 227 -7.16 5.24 -3.86
C TYR A 227 -8.34 4.45 -3.35
N ALA A 228 -9.41 4.28 -4.13
CA ALA A 228 -10.55 3.45 -3.74
C ALA A 228 -10.10 2.04 -3.32
N HIS A 229 -9.14 1.47 -4.04
CA HIS A 229 -8.52 0.20 -3.68
C HIS A 229 -7.65 0.27 -2.41
N LEU A 230 -6.87 1.33 -2.17
CA LEU A 230 -6.09 1.50 -0.93
C LEU A 230 -6.99 1.62 0.32
N TYR A 231 -8.10 2.34 0.21
CA TYR A 231 -9.07 2.50 1.30
C TYR A 231 -9.85 1.21 1.58
N MET A 232 -10.11 0.39 0.56
CA MET A 232 -10.88 -0.85 0.74
C MET A 232 -10.32 -2.01 -0.10
N PRO A 233 -9.09 -2.50 0.20
CA PRO A 233 -8.49 -3.58 -0.57
C PRO A 233 -9.35 -4.83 -0.48
N PHE A 234 -9.63 -5.51 -1.59
CA PHE A 234 -10.53 -6.67 -1.63
C PHE A 234 -10.13 -7.79 -0.64
N TRP A 235 -8.83 -7.93 -0.36
CA TRP A 235 -8.27 -8.93 0.56
C TRP A 235 -8.32 -8.53 2.05
N LEU A 236 -8.63 -7.28 2.37
CA LEU A 236 -8.63 -6.78 3.75
C LEU A 236 -9.74 -7.46 4.57
N ASN A 237 -9.34 -8.13 5.66
CA ASN A 237 -10.25 -8.77 6.61
C ASN A 237 -10.48 -7.84 7.81
N CYS A 238 -11.67 -7.28 7.88
CA CYS A 238 -11.94 -6.19 8.81
C CYS A 238 -12.14 -6.66 10.26
N GLU A 239 -12.53 -7.92 10.47
CA GLU A 239 -12.56 -8.52 11.81
C GLU A 239 -11.14 -8.68 12.37
N LYS A 240 -10.21 -9.19 11.55
CA LYS A 240 -8.80 -9.35 11.91
C LYS A 240 -8.14 -8.02 12.31
N TYR A 241 -8.50 -6.94 11.63
CA TYR A 241 -7.89 -5.63 11.84
C TYR A 241 -8.71 -4.71 12.76
N GLY A 242 -9.91 -5.11 13.20
CA GLY A 242 -10.80 -4.28 14.03
C GLY A 242 -11.41 -3.08 13.28
N ILE A 243 -11.53 -3.15 11.95
CA ILE A 243 -11.99 -2.06 11.10
C ILE A 243 -13.51 -2.12 10.94
N THR A 244 -14.23 -1.09 11.40
CA THR A 244 -15.71 -1.06 11.40
C THR A 244 -16.32 -0.61 10.06
N THR A 245 -15.57 0.14 9.25
CA THR A 245 -16.06 0.71 7.97
C THR A 245 -16.49 -0.34 6.96
N CYS A 246 -16.08 -1.59 7.12
CA CYS A 246 -16.42 -2.69 6.23
C CYS A 246 -17.87 -3.18 6.34
N GLN A 247 -18.64 -2.72 7.32
CA GLN A 247 -20.09 -3.04 7.41
C GLN A 247 -20.84 -2.57 6.16
N MET A 248 -20.41 -1.45 5.56
CA MET A 248 -21.01 -0.87 4.35
C MET A 248 -20.28 -1.29 3.06
N ARG A 249 -19.43 -2.32 3.11
CA ARG A 249 -18.53 -2.69 2.00
C ARG A 249 -19.27 -2.99 0.70
N GLY A 250 -20.39 -3.72 0.77
CA GLY A 250 -21.20 -4.03 -0.40
C GLY A 250 -21.88 -2.81 -1.01
N GLU A 251 -22.40 -1.92 -0.17
CA GLU A 251 -23.02 -0.66 -0.59
C GLU A 251 -21.99 0.30 -1.20
N ALA A 252 -20.84 0.47 -0.53
CA ALA A 252 -19.74 1.29 -1.02
C ALA A 252 -19.19 0.79 -2.36
N PHE A 253 -19.06 -0.53 -2.53
CA PHE A 253 -18.69 -1.15 -3.80
C PHE A 253 -19.69 -0.77 -4.91
N TYR A 254 -20.98 -1.01 -4.68
CA TYR A 254 -22.01 -0.71 -5.67
C TYR A 254 -22.03 0.78 -6.02
N TYR A 255 -22.04 1.64 -5.00
CA TYR A 255 -22.07 3.09 -5.18
C TYR A 255 -20.86 3.59 -5.97
N TYR A 256 -19.65 3.16 -5.61
CA TYR A 256 -18.43 3.55 -6.30
C TYR A 256 -18.47 3.21 -7.79
N TYR A 257 -18.78 1.95 -8.14
CA TYR A 257 -18.82 1.52 -9.53
C TYR A 257 -19.98 2.16 -10.30
N GLN A 258 -21.15 2.31 -9.67
CA GLN A 258 -22.28 2.98 -10.30
C GLN A 258 -21.94 4.45 -10.64
N GLN A 259 -21.30 5.18 -9.73
CA GLN A 259 -20.93 6.58 -9.95
C GLN A 259 -19.83 6.75 -11.01
N ILE A 260 -18.77 5.93 -10.97
CA ILE A 260 -17.69 6.06 -11.96
C ILE A 260 -18.13 5.65 -13.37
N LEU A 261 -19.01 4.64 -13.48
CA LEU A 261 -19.60 4.25 -14.76
C LEU A 261 -20.57 5.31 -15.28
N ALA A 262 -21.37 5.92 -14.41
CA ALA A 262 -22.21 7.06 -14.81
C ALA A 262 -21.36 8.22 -15.32
N ARG A 263 -20.25 8.55 -14.63
CA ARG A 263 -19.31 9.58 -15.06
C ARG A 263 -18.66 9.28 -16.40
N TYR A 264 -18.26 8.03 -16.62
CA TYR A 264 -17.70 7.55 -17.88
C TYR A 264 -18.74 7.61 -19.02
N ASN A 265 -19.98 7.20 -18.76
CA ASN A 265 -21.07 7.29 -19.74
C ASN A 265 -21.36 8.73 -20.19
N LEU A 266 -21.28 9.71 -19.28
CA LEU A 266 -21.39 11.12 -19.66
C LEU A 266 -20.27 11.55 -20.64
N GLN A 267 -19.06 11.02 -20.49
CA GLN A 267 -17.97 11.29 -21.44
C GLN A 267 -18.22 10.64 -22.79
N ARG A 268 -18.73 9.41 -22.81
CA ARG A 268 -19.13 8.73 -24.05
C ARG A 268 -20.14 9.57 -24.83
N MET A 269 -21.26 9.93 -24.19
CA MET A 269 -22.36 10.71 -24.80
C MET A 269 -21.91 12.08 -25.34
N ALA A 270 -20.86 12.67 -24.77
CA ALA A 270 -20.32 13.94 -25.23
C ALA A 270 -19.43 13.81 -26.47
N ASN A 271 -18.93 12.61 -26.78
CA ASN A 271 -17.99 12.38 -27.89
C ASN A 271 -18.60 11.55 -29.03
N TYR A 272 -19.55 10.66 -28.76
CA TYR A 272 -20.29 9.90 -29.77
C TYR A 272 -21.57 9.25 -29.23
#